data_AF-A0A1J4Y0J9-F1
#
_entry.id   AF-A0A1J4Y0J9-F1
#
_cell.length_a   1.000
_cell.length_b   1.000
_cell.length_c   1.000
_cell.angle_alpha   90.00
_cell.angle_beta   90.00
_cell.angle_gamma   90.00
#
_symmetry.space_group_name_H-M   'P 1'
#
loop_
_entity.id
_entity.type
_entity.pdbx_description
1 polymer ?
#
loop_
_entity_poly.entity_id
_entity_poly.type
_entity_poly.pdbx_seq_one_letter_code
_entity_poly.pdbx_strand_id
1 'polypeptide(L)'
;MDACSRCQLACPSCPTGRRENAKGIVGWGALSLQDFISFCERHPHVRHIELSNWGELFLNPELVPMMRYAHEHGILLNARNGANLNTVRQEVLAALVQHRFHVLSVSLDGASQETYAQYRRNGDFDRVIAHVKTINEHKARARSRYPCFAGSSSSCATTHTRSRRQRRWRKRSAWNSGPSNAGTLPWRP
;
A
#
# COMPACT_ATOMS: atom_id res chain seq x y z
N MET A 1 -7.53 4.21 3.21
CA MET A 1 -7.50 4.66 1.80
C MET A 1 -7.36 3.41 0.96
N ASP A 2 -8.13 3.23 -0.11
CA ASP A 2 -7.89 2.08 -1.01
C ASP A 2 -6.78 2.43 -2.00
N ALA A 3 -5.74 1.60 -2.12
CA ALA A 3 -4.77 1.77 -3.20
C ALA A 3 -5.41 1.50 -4.58
N CYS A 4 -6.38 0.60 -4.62
CA CYS A 4 -7.23 0.36 -5.79
C CYS A 4 -8.60 -0.06 -5.28
N SER A 5 -9.67 0.57 -5.77
CA SER A 5 -11.05 0.21 -5.42
C SER A 5 -11.64 -0.87 -6.32
N ARG A 6 -10.88 -1.33 -7.34
CA ARG A 6 -11.24 -2.47 -8.19
C ARG A 6 -10.73 -3.78 -7.58
N CYS A 7 -11.40 -4.87 -7.90
CA CYS A 7 -10.96 -6.21 -7.55
C CYS A 7 -11.22 -7.16 -8.72
N GLN A 8 -10.35 -8.13 -8.91
CA GLN A 8 -10.42 -9.17 -9.93
C GLN A 8 -11.26 -10.38 -9.53
N LEU A 9 -11.56 -10.52 -8.23
CA LEU A 9 -12.38 -11.59 -7.69
C LEU A 9 -13.88 -11.22 -7.68
N ALA A 10 -14.73 -12.25 -7.67
CA ALA A 10 -16.20 -12.11 -7.65
C ALA A 10 -16.80 -12.61 -6.31
N CYS A 11 -16.15 -12.27 -5.19
CA CYS A 11 -16.53 -12.74 -3.86
C CYS A 11 -18.00 -12.38 -3.55
N PRO A 12 -18.86 -13.35 -3.19
CA PRO A 12 -20.30 -13.13 -3.05
C PRO A 12 -20.66 -12.19 -1.90
N SER A 13 -19.89 -12.19 -0.81
CA SER A 13 -20.10 -11.29 0.34
C SER A 13 -19.52 -9.89 0.13
N CYS A 14 -18.72 -9.65 -0.91
CA CYS A 14 -18.03 -8.38 -1.10
C CYS A 14 -18.82 -7.43 -2.02
N PRO A 15 -19.12 -6.19 -1.59
CA PRO A 15 -19.78 -5.20 -2.45
C PRO A 15 -18.96 -4.84 -3.69
N THR A 16 -17.62 -4.88 -3.62
CA THR A 16 -16.75 -4.72 -4.81
C THR A 16 -16.86 -5.91 -5.76
N GLY A 17 -16.87 -7.14 -5.22
CA GLY A 17 -17.05 -8.37 -6.00
C GLY A 17 -18.42 -8.43 -6.70
N ARG A 18 -19.45 -7.86 -6.08
CA ARG A 18 -20.80 -7.66 -6.64
C ARG A 18 -20.95 -6.40 -7.50
N ARG A 19 -19.87 -5.62 -7.68
CA ARG A 19 -19.83 -4.34 -8.43
C ARG A 19 -20.76 -3.25 -7.92
N GLU A 20 -21.22 -3.34 -6.67
CA GLU A 20 -22.05 -2.32 -6.03
C GLU A 20 -21.25 -1.05 -5.75
N ASN A 21 -19.98 -1.21 -5.37
CA ASN A 21 -19.07 -0.09 -5.11
C ASN A 21 -18.66 0.67 -6.38
N ALA A 22 -18.85 0.11 -7.58
CA ALA A 22 -18.45 0.78 -8.83
C ALA A 22 -19.27 2.05 -9.12
N LYS A 23 -20.43 2.20 -8.48
CA LYS A 23 -21.29 3.39 -8.55
C LYS A 23 -21.25 4.21 -7.24
N GLY A 24 -20.37 3.86 -6.31
CA GLY A 24 -20.29 4.48 -4.99
C GLY A 24 -19.47 5.77 -4.95
N ILE A 25 -19.50 6.43 -3.79
CA ILE A 25 -18.84 7.73 -3.54
C ILE A 25 -17.31 7.67 -3.54
N VAL A 26 -16.72 6.48 -3.40
CA VAL A 26 -15.26 6.29 -3.18
C VAL A 26 -14.46 6.35 -4.48
N GLY A 27 -15.13 6.40 -5.64
CA GLY A 27 -14.49 6.36 -6.96
C GLY A 27 -14.04 4.95 -7.37
N TRP A 28 -13.89 4.72 -8.67
CA TRP A 28 -13.56 3.41 -9.24
C TRP A 28 -12.25 3.46 -10.02
N GLY A 29 -11.17 2.92 -9.44
CA GLY A 29 -9.86 2.98 -10.08
C GLY A 29 -8.69 2.68 -9.15
N ALA A 30 -7.50 3.04 -9.60
CA ALA A 30 -6.28 3.01 -8.81
C ALA A 30 -5.97 4.43 -8.32
N LEU A 31 -5.57 4.56 -7.05
CA LEU A 31 -5.01 5.79 -6.52
C LEU A 31 -3.75 6.15 -7.30
N SER A 32 -3.59 7.42 -7.71
CA SER A 32 -2.37 7.86 -8.36
C SER A 32 -1.26 8.11 -7.33
N LEU A 33 0.01 7.92 -7.72
CA LEU A 33 1.15 8.28 -6.90
C LEU A 33 1.12 9.76 -6.49
N GLN A 34 0.74 10.63 -7.42
CA GLN A 34 0.69 12.07 -7.19
C GLN A 34 -0.33 12.43 -6.09
N ASP A 35 -1.52 11.84 -6.12
CA ASP A 35 -2.54 12.08 -5.09
C ASP A 35 -2.09 11.53 -3.73
N PHE A 36 -1.44 10.37 -3.73
CA PHE A 36 -0.87 9.79 -2.52
C PHE A 36 0.19 10.71 -1.88
N ILE A 37 1.11 11.26 -2.69
CA ILE A 37 2.14 12.19 -2.23
C ILE A 37 1.49 13.48 -1.72
N SER A 38 0.59 14.08 -2.50
CA SER A 38 -0.14 15.29 -2.12
C SER A 38 -0.89 15.13 -0.79
N PHE A 39 -1.51 13.97 -0.56
CA PHE A 39 -2.12 13.64 0.73
C PHE A 39 -1.08 13.61 1.84
N CYS A 40 0.03 12.89 1.67
CA CYS A 40 1.07 12.79 2.69
C CYS A 40 1.69 14.15 3.05
N GLU A 41 1.89 15.02 2.06
CA GLU A 41 2.46 16.36 2.24
C GLU A 41 1.50 17.31 2.97
N ARG A 42 0.21 17.26 2.64
CA ARG A 42 -0.84 18.03 3.35
C ARG A 42 -1.07 17.54 4.77
N HIS A 43 -0.75 16.28 5.06
CA HIS A 43 -0.94 15.66 6.37
C HIS A 43 0.39 15.15 6.97
N PRO A 44 1.34 16.04 7.30
CA PRO A 44 2.71 15.67 7.72
C PRO A 44 2.79 14.95 9.07
N HIS A 45 1.69 14.89 9.81
CA HIS A 45 1.55 14.15 11.07
C HIS A 45 1.17 12.69 10.86
N VAL A 46 0.74 12.29 9.66
CA VAL A 46 0.42 10.89 9.35
C VAL A 46 1.68 10.04 9.50
N ARG A 47 1.54 8.92 10.21
CA ARG A 47 2.59 7.93 10.45
C ARG A 47 2.20 6.55 9.94
N HIS A 48 0.91 6.29 9.81
CA HIS A 48 0.37 5.02 9.37
C HIS A 48 -0.68 5.26 8.30
N ILE A 49 -0.63 4.50 7.22
CA ILE A 49 -1.67 4.50 6.19
C ILE A 49 -2.11 3.05 5.98
N GLU A 50 -3.42 2.84 6.03
CA GLU A 50 -4.07 1.61 5.61
C GLU A 50 -4.44 1.74 4.13
N LEU A 51 -3.93 0.81 3.31
CA LEU A 51 -4.07 0.77 1.85
C LEU A 51 -5.08 -0.27 1.35
N SER A 52 -5.59 -1.12 2.24
CA SER A 52 -6.60 -2.13 1.93
C SER A 52 -7.93 -1.79 2.58
N ASN A 53 -9.01 -1.93 1.83
CA ASN A 53 -10.36 -1.91 2.35
C ASN A 53 -11.27 -2.77 1.47
N TRP A 54 -11.87 -2.20 0.42
CA TRP A 54 -12.85 -2.92 -0.40
C TRP A 54 -12.31 -3.40 -1.75
N GLY A 55 -11.20 -2.87 -2.25
CA GLY A 55 -10.60 -3.33 -3.50
C GLY A 55 -9.35 -4.19 -3.28
N GLU A 56 -8.54 -4.34 -4.33
CA GLU A 56 -7.30 -5.12 -4.29
C GLU A 56 -6.09 -4.23 -4.60
N LEU A 57 -5.32 -3.89 -3.56
CA LEU A 57 -4.19 -2.97 -3.66
C LEU A 57 -3.15 -3.41 -4.70
N PHE A 58 -2.96 -4.72 -4.92
CA PHE A 58 -1.95 -5.23 -5.85
C PHE A 58 -2.30 -4.97 -7.33
N LEU A 59 -3.52 -4.54 -7.62
CA LEU A 59 -3.92 -4.07 -8.95
C LEU A 59 -3.48 -2.62 -9.23
N ASN A 60 -2.95 -1.89 -8.25
CA ASN A 60 -2.42 -0.55 -8.49
C ASN A 60 -1.04 -0.63 -9.19
N PRO A 61 -0.88 -0.08 -10.42
CA PRO A 61 0.39 -0.11 -11.14
C PRO A 61 1.50 0.70 -10.43
N GLU A 62 1.11 1.74 -9.68
CA GLU A 62 2.00 2.66 -8.97
C GLU A 62 2.23 2.26 -7.50
N LEU A 63 1.85 1.04 -7.08
CA LEU A 63 2.03 0.59 -5.70
C LEU A 63 3.51 0.61 -5.26
N VAL A 64 4.43 0.20 -6.13
CA VAL A 64 5.88 0.20 -5.81
C VAL A 64 6.42 1.59 -5.49
N PRO A 65 6.24 2.62 -6.35
CA PRO A 65 6.71 3.96 -6.00
C PRO A 65 5.99 4.55 -4.78
N MET A 66 4.72 4.21 -4.51
CA MET A 66 4.05 4.59 -3.26
C MET A 66 4.74 3.98 -2.03
N MET A 67 5.06 2.69 -2.08
CA MET A 67 5.79 2.00 -1.00
C MET A 67 7.16 2.63 -0.76
N ARG A 68 7.89 2.94 -1.83
CA ARG A 68 9.18 3.63 -1.75
C ARG A 68 9.04 5.00 -1.07
N TYR A 69 8.12 5.83 -1.54
CA TYR A 69 7.90 7.18 -0.98
C TYR A 69 7.56 7.10 0.50
N ALA A 70 6.61 6.26 0.89
CA ALA A 70 6.19 6.10 2.28
C ALA A 70 7.36 5.67 3.16
N HIS A 71 8.16 4.70 2.71
CA HIS A 71 9.33 4.22 3.44
C HIS A 71 10.37 5.32 3.67
N GLU A 72 10.70 6.09 2.63
CA GLU A 72 11.66 7.19 2.69
C GLU A 72 11.22 8.31 3.64
N HIS A 73 9.91 8.53 3.75
CA HIS A 73 9.30 9.54 4.62
C HIS A 73 8.92 9.03 6.01
N GLY A 74 9.21 7.76 6.31
CA GLY A 74 8.93 7.15 7.62
C GLY A 74 7.44 6.92 7.89
N ILE A 75 6.65 6.75 6.84
CA ILE A 75 5.22 6.39 6.88
C ILE A 75 5.11 4.87 6.77
N LEU A 76 4.37 4.26 7.68
CA LEU A 76 4.13 2.83 7.73
C LEU A 76 2.87 2.47 6.92
N LEU A 77 3.05 1.75 5.82
CA LEU A 77 1.95 1.24 5.01
C LEU A 77 1.45 -0.10 5.53
N ASN A 78 0.14 -0.28 5.58
CA ASN A 78 -0.50 -1.49 6.07
C ASN A 78 -1.58 -1.94 5.07
N ALA A 79 -1.84 -3.24 5.08
CA ALA A 79 -2.97 -3.91 4.46
C ALA A 79 -3.66 -4.80 5.52
N ARG A 80 -4.14 -4.22 6.61
CA ARG A 80 -4.72 -4.97 7.74
C ARG A 80 -6.12 -5.48 7.46
N ASN A 81 -6.89 -4.75 6.64
CA ASN A 81 -8.24 -5.15 6.27
C ASN A 81 -8.26 -6.33 5.29
N GLY A 82 -7.10 -6.72 4.77
CA GLY A 82 -6.93 -7.94 4.00
C GLY A 82 -6.63 -7.66 2.53
N ALA A 83 -5.84 -8.55 1.95
CA ALA A 83 -5.56 -8.60 0.53
C ALA A 83 -5.73 -10.03 0.03
N ASN A 84 -6.26 -10.21 -1.18
CA ASN A 84 -6.48 -11.53 -1.76
C ASN A 84 -5.21 -12.14 -2.36
N LEU A 85 -4.19 -11.30 -2.66
CA LEU A 85 -2.86 -11.70 -3.13
C LEU A 85 -2.86 -12.62 -4.38
N ASN A 86 -3.94 -12.64 -5.17
CA ASN A 86 -4.05 -13.51 -6.35
C ASN A 86 -3.25 -12.98 -7.53
N THR A 87 -3.29 -11.66 -7.75
CA THR A 87 -2.65 -11.02 -8.90
C THR A 87 -1.60 -10.05 -8.40
N VAL A 88 -0.35 -10.50 -8.35
CA VAL A 88 0.76 -9.69 -7.83
C VAL A 88 1.94 -9.81 -8.77
N ARG A 89 2.51 -8.67 -9.15
CA ARG A 89 3.73 -8.63 -9.98
C ARG A 89 4.94 -8.99 -9.12
N GLN A 90 5.95 -9.63 -9.71
CA GLN A 90 7.12 -10.12 -8.96
C GLN A 90 7.88 -8.98 -8.25
N GLU A 91 8.02 -7.84 -8.91
CA GLU A 91 8.63 -6.64 -8.34
C GLU A 91 7.87 -6.10 -7.13
N VAL A 92 6.55 -6.29 -7.06
CA VAL A 92 5.73 -5.89 -5.92
C VAL A 92 6.01 -6.79 -4.71
N LEU A 93 6.14 -8.11 -4.91
CA LEU A 93 6.48 -9.05 -3.85
C LEU A 93 7.83 -8.72 -3.21
N ALA A 94 8.83 -8.40 -4.02
CA ALA A 94 10.13 -7.91 -3.55
C ALA A 94 10.01 -6.56 -2.83
N ALA A 95 9.26 -5.62 -3.41
CA ALA A 95 9.11 -4.26 -2.87
C ALA A 95 8.41 -4.22 -1.50
N LEU A 96 7.47 -5.13 -1.23
CA LEU A 96 6.85 -5.29 0.10
C LEU A 96 7.91 -5.47 1.19
N VAL A 97 8.97 -6.24 0.90
CA VAL A 97 10.08 -6.49 1.82
C VAL A 97 11.08 -5.33 1.81
N GLN A 98 11.51 -4.90 0.61
CA GLN A 98 12.52 -3.85 0.44
C GLN A 98 12.11 -2.52 1.08
N HIS A 99 10.84 -2.14 0.97
CA HIS A 99 10.30 -0.91 1.51
C HIS A 99 9.60 -1.10 2.86
N ARG A 100 9.77 -2.27 3.49
CA ARG A 100 9.27 -2.59 4.83
C ARG A 100 7.78 -2.29 4.98
N PHE A 101 6.97 -2.79 4.04
CA PHE A 101 5.53 -2.77 4.17
C PHE A 101 5.15 -3.38 5.52
N HIS A 102 4.41 -2.64 6.34
CA HIS A 102 4.45 -2.86 7.78
C HIS A 102 3.67 -4.13 8.18
N VAL A 103 2.39 -4.20 7.81
CA VAL A 103 1.52 -5.35 8.07
C VAL A 103 0.77 -5.73 6.80
N LEU A 104 0.74 -7.04 6.50
CA LEU A 104 -0.03 -7.61 5.40
C LEU A 104 -0.94 -8.71 5.95
N SER A 105 -2.25 -8.48 5.90
CA SER A 105 -3.25 -9.51 6.17
C SER A 105 -3.62 -10.20 4.85
N VAL A 106 -3.56 -11.53 4.80
CA VAL A 106 -3.88 -12.31 3.60
C VAL A 106 -5.25 -12.94 3.81
N SER A 107 -6.19 -12.63 2.94
CA SER A 107 -7.55 -13.14 3.06
C SER A 107 -7.72 -14.42 2.25
N LEU A 108 -7.69 -15.55 2.96
CA LEU A 108 -7.84 -16.89 2.36
C LEU A 108 -9.31 -17.35 2.36
N ASP A 109 -9.98 -17.36 3.51
CA ASP A 109 -11.37 -17.86 3.65
C ASP A 109 -11.57 -19.32 3.16
N GLY A 110 -10.51 -20.13 3.23
CA GLY A 110 -10.50 -21.54 2.85
C GLY A 110 -9.10 -22.15 3.01
N ALA A 111 -9.03 -23.48 3.11
CA ALA A 111 -7.77 -24.23 3.29
C ALA A 111 -7.46 -25.18 2.11
N SER A 112 -8.29 -25.15 1.06
CA SER A 112 -8.15 -25.89 -0.19
C SER A 112 -8.73 -25.05 -1.32
N GLN A 113 -8.38 -25.33 -2.59
CA GLN A 113 -8.98 -24.64 -3.73
C GLN A 113 -10.52 -24.74 -3.72
N GLU A 114 -11.06 -25.91 -3.35
CA GLU A 114 -12.50 -26.15 -3.26
C GLU A 114 -13.17 -25.20 -2.25
N THR A 115 -12.69 -25.17 -1.00
CA THR A 115 -13.27 -24.34 0.06
C THR A 115 -12.99 -22.85 -0.16
N TYR A 116 -11.81 -22.52 -0.68
CA TYR A 116 -11.40 -21.18 -1.05
C TYR A 116 -12.34 -20.58 -2.11
N ALA A 117 -12.63 -21.32 -3.18
CA ALA A 117 -13.43 -20.83 -4.30
C ALA A 117 -14.90 -20.55 -3.93
N GLN A 118 -15.42 -21.12 -2.84
CA GLN A 118 -16.77 -20.81 -2.33
C GLN A 118 -16.90 -19.33 -1.95
N TYR A 119 -15.87 -18.77 -1.31
CA TYR A 119 -15.86 -17.38 -0.84
C TYR A 119 -15.07 -16.45 -1.79
N ARG A 120 -13.99 -16.95 -2.37
CA ARG A 120 -13.04 -16.19 -3.21
C ARG A 120 -13.16 -16.58 -4.68
N ARG A 121 -14.38 -16.47 -5.23
CA ARG A 121 -14.67 -16.82 -6.63
C ARG A 121 -13.71 -16.13 -7.61
N ASN A 122 -13.27 -16.91 -8.61
CA ASN A 122 -12.21 -16.59 -9.60
C ASN A 122 -10.79 -16.53 -9.04
N GLY A 123 -10.60 -16.91 -7.78
CA GLY A 123 -9.28 -16.97 -7.18
C GLY A 123 -8.66 -18.38 -7.25
N ASP A 124 -7.37 -18.40 -6.99
CA ASP A 124 -6.49 -19.56 -7.03
C ASP A 124 -5.70 -19.61 -5.71
N PHE A 125 -6.03 -20.60 -4.89
CA PHE A 125 -5.45 -20.82 -3.58
C PHE A 125 -3.95 -21.07 -3.65
N ASP A 126 -3.52 -21.96 -4.55
CA ASP A 126 -2.11 -22.37 -4.66
C ASP A 126 -1.24 -21.19 -5.10
N ARG A 127 -1.76 -20.34 -5.98
CA ARG A 127 -1.10 -19.09 -6.37
C ARG A 127 -0.92 -18.12 -5.19
N VAL A 128 -1.92 -17.99 -4.32
CA VAL A 128 -1.80 -17.16 -3.11
C VAL A 128 -0.71 -17.73 -2.19
N ILE A 129 -0.70 -19.04 -1.97
CA ILE A 129 0.32 -19.71 -1.15
C ILE A 129 1.71 -19.52 -1.78
N ALA A 130 1.85 -19.62 -3.10
CA ALA A 130 3.09 -19.37 -3.81
C ALA A 130 3.60 -17.93 -3.58
N HIS A 131 2.74 -16.92 -3.70
CA HIS A 131 3.12 -15.53 -3.41
C HIS A 131 3.55 -15.31 -1.94
N VAL A 132 2.86 -15.94 -0.97
CA VAL A 132 3.28 -15.90 0.44
C VAL A 132 4.66 -16.52 0.63
N LYS A 133 4.93 -17.66 -0.01
CA LYS A 133 6.27 -18.30 0.00
C LYS A 133 7.32 -17.37 -0.58
N THR A 134 7.08 -16.77 -1.74
CA THR A 134 8.01 -15.82 -2.37
C THR A 134 8.31 -14.62 -1.46
N ILE A 135 7.31 -14.05 -0.78
CA ILE A 135 7.53 -12.98 0.20
C ILE A 135 8.43 -13.44 1.34
N ASN A 136 8.18 -14.64 1.89
CA ASN A 136 9.01 -15.21 2.96
C ASN A 136 10.46 -15.49 2.51
N GLU A 137 10.66 -15.93 1.27
CA GLU A 137 12.00 -16.07 0.71
C GLU A 137 12.73 -14.72 0.60
N HIS A 138 12.05 -13.69 0.11
CA HIS A 138 12.61 -12.34 0.09
C HIS A 138 12.95 -11.83 1.50
N LYS A 139 12.09 -12.10 2.49
CA LYS A 139 12.34 -11.80 3.91
C LYS A 139 13.60 -12.51 4.42
N ALA A 140 13.75 -13.79 4.15
CA ALA A 140 14.91 -14.59 4.56
C ALA A 140 16.21 -14.04 3.94
N ARG A 141 16.22 -13.81 2.62
CA ARG A 141 17.39 -13.26 1.89
C ARG A 141 17.79 -11.87 2.42
N ALA A 142 16.81 -11.02 2.70
CA ALA A 142 17.03 -9.66 3.20
C ALA A 142 17.22 -9.57 4.73
N ARG A 143 17.10 -10.70 5.46
CA ARG A 143 17.02 -10.74 6.93
C ARG A 143 15.98 -9.74 7.50
N SER A 144 14.86 -9.60 6.78
CA SER A 144 13.80 -8.65 7.10
C SER A 144 12.67 -9.33 7.87
N ARG A 145 12.16 -8.66 8.91
CA ARG A 145 10.90 -9.06 9.56
C ARG A 145 9.66 -8.64 8.79
N TYR A 146 9.79 -7.70 7.84
CA TYR A 146 8.67 -7.09 7.11
C TYR A 146 8.44 -7.72 5.72
N PRO A 147 7.18 -7.86 5.26
CA PRO A 147 5.97 -7.55 6.01
C PRO A 147 5.69 -8.55 7.12
N CYS A 148 5.06 -8.05 8.18
CA CYS A 148 4.55 -8.89 9.25
C CYS A 148 3.16 -9.37 8.86
N PHE A 149 2.97 -10.68 8.78
CA PHE A 149 1.68 -11.26 8.44
C PHE A 149 0.74 -11.13 9.64
N ALA A 150 -0.48 -10.66 9.43
CA ALA A 150 -1.46 -10.54 10.52
C ALA A 150 -1.70 -11.92 11.16
N GLY A 151 -1.72 -11.99 12.50
CA GLY A 151 -1.88 -13.25 13.23
C GLY A 151 -0.58 -14.04 13.49
N SER A 152 0.58 -13.63 12.97
CA SER A 152 1.85 -14.24 13.36
C SER A 152 2.22 -13.87 14.80
N SER A 153 2.42 -14.87 15.67
CA SER A 153 2.82 -14.70 17.08
C SER A 153 4.21 -14.05 17.25
N SER A 154 5.01 -13.99 16.18
CA SER A 154 6.23 -13.20 16.12
C SER A 154 5.89 -11.71 16.11
N SER A 155 5.89 -11.10 17.30
CA SER A 155 5.59 -9.70 17.48
C SER A 155 6.56 -8.82 16.68
N CYS A 156 6.00 -8.16 15.68
CA CYS A 156 6.67 -7.11 14.94
C CYS A 156 6.68 -5.85 15.80
N ALA A 157 7.52 -5.82 16.85
CA ALA A 157 7.61 -4.64 17.70
C ALA A 157 7.94 -3.40 16.86
N THR A 158 7.13 -2.36 16.96
CA THR A 158 7.27 -1.08 16.25
C THR A 158 8.51 -0.35 16.77
N THR A 159 9.70 -0.80 16.41
CA THR A 159 10.93 -0.05 16.70
C THR A 159 11.00 1.10 15.70
N HIS A 160 10.50 2.27 16.12
CA HIS A 160 10.66 3.55 15.42
C HIS A 160 12.13 4.00 15.51
N THR A 161 13.06 3.24 14.94
CA THR A 161 14.43 3.73 14.78
C THR A 161 14.43 4.77 13.67
N ARG A 162 14.36 6.06 14.04
CA ARG A 162 14.68 7.19 13.16
C ARG A 162 16.08 6.96 12.58
N SER A 163 16.18 6.42 11.38
CA SER A 163 17.48 6.23 10.74
C SER A 163 18.08 7.62 10.47
N ARG A 164 19.38 7.80 10.75
CA ARG A 164 20.11 9.05 10.48
C ARG A 164 19.96 9.53 9.02
N ARG A 165 19.64 8.63 8.08
CA ARG A 165 19.35 8.94 6.67
C ARG A 165 18.09 9.81 6.48
N GLN A 166 17.02 9.62 7.27
CA GLN A 166 15.77 10.38 7.12
C GLN A 166 15.92 11.87 7.52
N ARG A 167 16.87 12.22 8.40
CA ARG A 167 17.15 13.63 8.75
C ARG A 167 17.76 14.43 7.60
N ARG A 168 18.44 13.76 6.67
CA ARG A 168 19.20 14.43 5.59
C ARG A 168 18.29 14.94 4.45
N TRP A 169 17.13 14.33 4.26
CA TRP A 169 16.17 14.70 3.22
C TRP A 169 15.33 15.93 3.56
N ARG A 170 14.90 16.09 4.82
CA ARG A 170 14.20 17.31 5.27
C ARG A 170 15.00 18.61 5.04
N LYS A 171 16.32 18.51 4.91
CA LYS A 171 17.20 19.65 4.59
C LYS A 171 17.40 19.88 3.09
N ARG A 172 17.04 18.93 2.23
CA ARG A 172 17.21 19.03 0.76
C ARG A 172 15.95 19.46 0.03
N SER A 173 14.75 19.23 0.58
CA SER A 173 13.48 19.69 -0.01
C SER A 173 13.19 21.19 0.18
N ALA A 174 14.14 21.96 0.73
CA ALA A 174 14.01 23.42 0.92
C ALA A 174 14.61 24.25 -0.24
N TRP A 175 14.99 23.62 -1.36
CA TRP A 175 15.51 24.32 -2.54
C TRP A 175 14.64 24.02 -3.75
N ASN A 176 13.58 24.82 -3.90
CA ASN A 176 13.01 25.28 -5.17
C ASN A 176 11.89 26.29 -4.89
N SER A 177 12.26 27.43 -4.31
CA SER A 177 11.49 28.67 -4.45
C SER A 177 12.41 29.66 -5.17
N GLY A 178 12.20 29.79 -6.49
CA GLY A 178 12.83 30.84 -7.30
C GLY A 178 12.41 32.23 -6.81
N PRO A 179 13.18 33.27 -7.15
CA PRO A 179 13.06 34.59 -6.52
C PRO A 179 11.72 35.25 -6.86
N SER A 180 11.08 35.77 -5.83
CA SER A 180 9.97 36.71 -5.89
C SER A 180 10.44 38.02 -6.52
N ASN A 181 9.96 38.35 -7.72
CA ASN A 181 10.06 39.70 -8.24
C ASN A 181 9.01 40.57 -7.55
N ALA A 182 9.50 41.46 -6.70
CA ALA A 182 8.78 42.63 -6.22
C ALA A 182 8.56 43.60 -7.39
N GLY A 183 7.32 44.05 -7.59
CA GLY A 183 6.94 45.02 -8.61
C GLY A 183 5.71 45.79 -8.15
N THR A 184 5.98 46.85 -7.39
CA THR A 184 5.17 48.03 -7.05
C THR A 184 3.87 48.26 -7.85
N LEU A 185 2.75 48.40 -7.11
CA LEU A 185 1.59 49.22 -7.49
C LEU A 185 2.02 50.70 -7.61
N PRO A 186 1.31 51.50 -8.43
CA PRO A 186 0.39 52.44 -7.79
C PRO A 186 -0.95 52.64 -8.50
N TRP A 187 -1.85 53.20 -7.69
CA TRP A 187 -3.19 53.72 -7.96
C TRP A 187 -3.34 54.63 -9.20
N ARG A 188 -4.44 54.40 -9.94
CA ARG A 188 -5.55 55.30 -10.38
C ARG A 188 -5.27 56.76 -10.80
N PRO A 189 -6.09 57.33 -11.71
CA PRO A 189 -7.53 57.63 -11.47
C PRO A 189 -8.52 56.54 -11.92
#